data_AF-A0A937R6T1-F1
#
_entry.id   AF-A0A937R6T1-F1
#
_cell.length_a   1.000
_cell.length_b   1.000
_cell.length_c   1.000
_cell.angle_alpha   90.00
_cell.angle_beta   90.00
_cell.angle_gamma   90.00
#
_symmetry.space_group_name_H-M   'P 1'
#
loop_
_entity.id
_entity.type
_entity.pdbx_description
1 polymer ?
#
loop_
_entity_poly.entity_id
_entity_poly.type
_entity_poly.pdbx_seq_one_letter_code
_entity_poly.pdbx_strand_id
1 'polypeptide(L)'
;MVMSVTASAGSDEPLTTILAKHTAWRPIAAHHVKLSAGDIEVVVTDNAPWPPHHRGRYNGIASLAHKAEPRNLFVPAYAGLNMEHILDGTETRGGPDPLFEPRECPIQLRRISDHSVEMYQAPTSHKGLESAMRFTLVPPHYIDVVYECIPRRAAFDNGYVVIFWAAYINAPSNRAIYFLGREEGERSGERWVEAATPAHGRLSTHRSVADPCPLPPVPGHPLTLVFNFSKRRYTHPFYYGRYHDMVYQVMFDDPKRVRFSQSPTGGGATNPAWDWQFVIRDYKVGKLYRLRARVAYKKFVSPDDCLSEYRRWRQELR
;
A
#
# COMPACT_ATOMS: atom_id res chain seq x y z
N MET A 1 -30.58 1.77 -21.42
CA MET A 1 -30.33 3.08 -20.77
C MET A 1 -28.95 3.01 -20.14
N VAL A 2 -27.94 3.56 -20.83
CA VAL A 2 -26.53 3.45 -20.42
C VAL A 2 -26.28 4.52 -19.35
N MET A 3 -26.11 4.11 -18.09
CA MET A 3 -25.68 5.02 -17.03
C MET A 3 -24.20 5.35 -17.24
N SER A 4 -23.96 6.54 -17.78
CA SER A 4 -22.68 7.23 -17.75
C SER A 4 -22.32 7.50 -16.29
N VAL A 5 -21.32 6.78 -15.77
CA VAL A 5 -20.67 7.14 -14.51
C VAL A 5 -19.65 8.21 -14.87
N THR A 6 -20.05 9.47 -14.72
CA THR A 6 -19.12 10.60 -14.72
C THR A 6 -18.15 10.43 -13.56
N ALA A 7 -16.87 10.20 -13.86
CA ALA A 7 -15.80 10.29 -12.89
C ALA A 7 -15.79 11.73 -12.35
N SER A 8 -16.01 11.92 -11.05
CA SER A 8 -15.80 13.24 -10.46
C SER A 8 -14.31 13.55 -10.58
N ALA A 9 -13.96 14.60 -11.31
CA ALA A 9 -12.66 15.21 -11.20
C ALA A 9 -12.54 15.73 -9.75
N GLY A 10 -11.89 14.95 -8.88
CA GLY A 10 -11.57 15.41 -7.54
C GLY A 10 -10.74 16.68 -7.65
N SER A 11 -10.95 17.63 -6.75
CA SER A 11 -10.22 18.89 -6.71
C SER A 11 -8.71 18.67 -6.93
N ASP A 12 -8.10 19.55 -7.74
CA ASP A 12 -6.63 19.62 -7.91
C ASP A 12 -5.91 19.98 -6.61
N GLU A 13 -6.66 20.39 -5.57
CA GLU A 13 -6.12 20.65 -4.24
C GLU A 13 -5.66 19.35 -3.56
N PRO A 14 -4.42 19.31 -3.04
CA PRO A 14 -3.88 18.15 -2.33
C PRO A 14 -4.64 17.87 -1.04
N LEU A 15 -4.79 16.59 -0.70
CA LEU A 15 -5.35 16.15 0.58
C LEU A 15 -4.26 15.96 1.64
N THR A 16 -2.98 15.98 1.23
CA THR A 16 -1.81 15.89 2.11
C THR A 16 -1.11 17.24 2.24
N THR A 17 0.00 17.30 2.98
CA THR A 17 0.82 18.50 3.06
C THR A 17 1.85 18.61 1.94
N ILE A 18 1.74 17.81 0.87
CA ILE A 18 2.71 17.76 -0.25
C ILE A 18 2.91 19.11 -0.97
N LEU A 19 1.88 19.96 -1.04
CA LEU A 19 2.04 21.35 -1.52
C LEU A 19 1.81 22.40 -0.41
N ALA A 20 1.58 21.96 0.83
CA ALA A 20 1.23 22.86 1.92
C ALA A 20 2.48 23.42 2.61
N LYS A 21 2.38 24.67 3.05
CA LYS A 21 3.42 25.33 3.86
C LYS A 21 3.42 24.77 5.30
N HIS A 22 4.53 24.95 6.00
CA HIS A 22 4.77 24.45 7.37
C HIS A 22 3.69 24.75 8.41
N THR A 23 2.83 25.76 8.20
CA THR A 23 1.75 26.12 9.15
C THR A 23 0.65 25.08 9.27
N ALA A 24 0.60 24.08 8.37
CA ALA A 24 -0.42 23.03 8.36
C ALA A 24 -0.07 21.79 9.21
N TRP A 25 1.13 21.72 9.82
CA TRP A 25 1.61 20.53 10.52
C TRP A 25 2.77 20.85 11.48
N ARG A 26 3.14 19.91 12.36
CA ARG A 26 4.31 20.03 13.23
C ARG A 26 5.32 18.91 12.94
N PRO A 27 6.62 19.19 12.80
CA PRO A 27 7.61 18.12 12.62
C PRO A 27 7.65 17.23 13.86
N ILE A 28 7.85 15.93 13.64
CA ILE A 28 8.13 14.99 14.72
C ILE A 28 9.62 14.71 14.68
N ALA A 29 10.35 15.08 15.74
CA ALA A 29 11.79 14.88 15.83
C ALA A 29 12.15 13.41 16.11
N ALA A 30 11.26 12.66 16.77
CA ALA A 30 11.39 11.23 16.91
C ALA A 30 11.13 10.51 15.59
N HIS A 31 11.86 9.42 15.35
CA HIS A 31 11.73 8.58 14.15
C HIS A 31 10.45 7.75 14.08
N HIS A 32 9.61 7.84 15.11
CA HIS A 32 8.32 7.16 15.18
C HIS A 32 7.30 8.00 15.96
N VAL A 33 6.02 7.68 15.75
CA VAL A 33 4.91 8.22 16.53
C VAL A 33 3.88 7.15 16.79
N LYS A 34 3.35 7.13 18.01
CA LYS A 34 2.26 6.26 18.44
C LYS A 34 0.93 7.00 18.36
N LEU A 35 -0.08 6.36 17.78
CA LEU A 35 -1.45 6.85 17.66
C LEU A 35 -2.42 5.81 18.20
N SER A 36 -3.52 6.28 18.79
CA SER A 36 -4.62 5.42 19.22
C SER A 36 -5.95 6.10 18.91
N ALA A 37 -6.93 5.32 18.46
CA ALA A 37 -8.32 5.74 18.33
C ALA A 37 -9.24 4.50 18.29
N GLY A 38 -10.37 4.58 18.98
CA GLY A 38 -11.28 3.43 19.07
C GLY A 38 -10.60 2.21 19.70
N ASP A 39 -10.48 1.15 18.93
CA ASP A 39 -9.97 -0.16 19.34
C ASP A 39 -8.57 -0.46 18.82
N ILE A 40 -7.97 0.42 18.02
CA ILE A 40 -6.65 0.21 17.43
C ILE A 40 -5.57 1.14 17.99
N GLU A 41 -4.36 0.61 17.99
CA GLU A 41 -3.12 1.32 18.29
C GLU A 41 -2.15 1.11 17.13
N VAL A 42 -1.51 2.20 16.70
CA VAL A 42 -0.62 2.24 15.55
C VAL A 42 0.69 2.92 15.93
N VAL A 43 1.82 2.36 15.49
CA VAL A 43 3.11 3.05 15.50
C VAL A 43 3.53 3.29 14.07
N VAL A 44 3.63 4.56 13.66
CA VAL A 44 4.12 4.97 12.35
C VAL A 44 5.59 5.36 12.48
N THR A 45 6.43 4.98 11.52
CA THR A 45 7.88 5.19 11.54
C THR A 45 8.37 5.79 10.22
N ASP A 46 9.40 6.62 10.31
CA ASP A 46 10.23 6.95 9.15
C ASP A 46 11.22 5.78 8.84
N ASN A 47 12.16 6.00 7.92
CA ASN A 47 13.15 5.03 7.51
C ASN A 47 14.45 5.03 8.35
N ALA A 48 14.53 5.80 9.43
CA ALA A 48 15.65 5.72 10.36
C ALA A 48 15.53 4.49 11.28
N PRO A 49 16.67 3.95 11.76
CA PRO A 49 16.63 2.83 12.69
C PRO A 49 16.13 3.26 14.07
N TRP A 50 15.39 2.38 14.74
CA TRP A 50 15.05 2.51 16.17
C TRP A 50 15.37 1.19 16.90
N PRO A 51 16.65 0.87 17.14
CA PRO A 51 17.04 -0.38 17.78
C PRO A 51 16.63 -0.43 19.27
N PRO A 52 16.40 -1.63 19.83
CA PRO A 52 16.36 -2.93 19.15
C PRO A 52 15.03 -3.21 18.43
N HIS A 53 14.09 -2.25 18.45
CA HIS A 53 12.69 -2.46 18.11
C HIS A 53 12.42 -2.49 16.60
N HIS A 54 13.12 -1.69 15.80
CA HIS A 54 12.85 -1.53 14.37
C HIS A 54 14.14 -1.29 13.58
N ARG A 55 14.32 -1.99 12.45
CA ARG A 55 15.50 -1.81 11.59
C ARG A 55 15.36 -0.55 10.75
N GLY A 56 16.49 0.10 10.45
CA GLY A 56 16.51 1.19 9.47
C GLY A 56 16.09 0.71 8.09
N ARG A 57 15.85 1.65 7.17
CA ARG A 57 15.35 1.46 5.80
C ARG A 57 13.86 1.13 5.71
N TYR A 58 13.28 0.48 6.71
CA TYR A 58 11.83 0.20 6.72
C TYR A 58 11.03 1.43 7.17
N ASN A 59 9.89 1.66 6.55
CA ASN A 59 9.03 2.82 6.81
C ASN A 59 7.55 2.41 6.85
N GLY A 60 6.64 3.32 7.20
CA GLY A 60 5.20 3.03 7.22
C GLY A 60 4.71 2.73 8.63
N ILE A 61 3.98 1.64 8.81
CA ILE A 61 3.40 1.23 10.09
C ILE A 61 4.28 0.14 10.72
N ALA A 62 5.13 0.51 11.68
CA ALA A 62 5.95 -0.44 12.44
C ALA A 62 5.09 -1.38 13.31
N SER A 63 3.96 -0.88 13.84
CA SER A 63 3.07 -1.69 14.66
C SER A 63 1.60 -1.38 14.42
N LEU A 64 0.78 -2.42 14.36
CA LEU A 64 -0.68 -2.35 14.39
C LEU A 64 -1.21 -3.40 15.36
N ALA A 65 -1.89 -2.94 16.40
CA ALA A 65 -2.53 -3.75 17.42
C ALA A 65 -4.01 -3.36 17.58
N HIS A 66 -4.80 -4.30 18.10
CA HIS A 66 -6.21 -4.10 18.41
C HIS A 66 -6.49 -4.52 19.86
N LYS A 67 -7.48 -3.95 20.55
CA LYS A 67 -7.79 -4.34 21.95
C LYS A 67 -8.04 -5.84 22.14
N ALA A 68 -8.65 -6.47 21.13
CA ALA A 68 -8.89 -7.92 21.11
C ALA A 68 -7.70 -8.78 20.62
N GLU A 69 -6.67 -8.15 20.08
CA GLU A 69 -5.43 -8.80 19.63
C GLU A 69 -4.26 -7.80 19.82
N PRO A 70 -3.68 -7.73 21.04
CA PRO A 70 -2.70 -6.71 21.40
C PRO A 70 -1.31 -6.97 20.81
N ARG A 71 -1.09 -8.14 20.18
CA ARG A 71 0.16 -8.42 19.47
C ARG A 71 0.26 -7.59 18.20
N ASN A 72 1.48 -7.21 17.85
CA ASN A 72 1.74 -6.53 16.59
C ASN A 72 1.46 -7.47 15.41
N LEU A 73 0.57 -7.03 14.51
CA LEU A 73 0.30 -7.68 13.24
C LEU A 73 1.56 -7.83 12.36
N PHE A 74 2.47 -6.84 12.42
CA PHE A 74 3.65 -6.79 11.58
C PHE A 74 4.89 -7.36 12.27
N VAL A 75 5.83 -7.87 11.47
CA VAL A 75 7.12 -8.37 11.97
C VAL A 75 7.83 -7.22 12.68
N PRO A 76 8.17 -7.31 13.98
CA PRO A 76 8.66 -6.16 14.75
C PRO A 76 9.88 -5.45 14.15
N ALA A 77 10.82 -6.21 13.59
CA ALA A 77 12.03 -5.66 12.99
C ALA A 77 11.79 -4.93 11.65
N TYR A 78 10.60 -5.06 11.05
CA TYR A 78 10.18 -4.50 9.77
C TYR A 78 8.89 -3.69 9.95
N ALA A 79 8.14 -3.44 8.87
CA ALA A 79 6.91 -2.66 8.92
C ALA A 79 5.79 -3.22 8.03
N GLY A 80 4.57 -2.82 8.33
CA GLY A 80 3.42 -2.83 7.43
C GLY A 80 3.37 -1.57 6.59
N LEU A 81 2.78 -1.66 5.39
CA LEU A 81 2.66 -0.53 4.46
C LEU A 81 4.00 0.18 4.26
N ASN A 82 5.07 -0.59 4.18
CA ASN A 82 6.40 -0.09 3.87
C ASN A 82 6.46 0.27 2.39
N MET A 83 6.66 1.54 2.07
CA MET A 83 6.96 1.96 0.70
C MET A 83 8.34 1.40 0.33
N GLU A 84 8.35 0.35 -0.49
CA GLU A 84 9.53 -0.48 -0.75
C GLU A 84 10.20 -0.09 -2.06
N HIS A 85 9.41 0.11 -3.11
CA HIS A 85 9.93 0.33 -4.46
C HIS A 85 9.24 1.51 -5.15
N ILE A 86 9.99 2.25 -5.96
CA ILE A 86 9.49 3.14 -7.01
C ILE A 86 10.13 2.68 -8.33
N LEU A 87 9.32 2.25 -9.29
CA LEU A 87 9.77 1.53 -10.48
C LEU A 87 9.09 2.05 -11.74
N ASP A 88 9.76 1.87 -12.88
CA ASP A 88 9.24 1.96 -14.25
C ASP A 88 9.54 0.70 -15.05
N GLY A 89 10.03 -0.36 -14.39
CA GLY A 89 10.42 -1.60 -15.03
C GLY A 89 11.66 -1.50 -15.93
N THR A 90 12.44 -0.42 -15.87
CA THR A 90 13.78 -0.39 -16.48
C THR A 90 14.79 -1.09 -15.58
N GLU A 91 16.00 -1.35 -16.09
CA GLU A 91 17.13 -1.62 -15.20
C GLU A 91 17.34 -0.42 -14.29
N THR A 92 17.59 -0.67 -13.00
CA THR A 92 17.92 0.40 -12.05
C THR A 92 19.44 0.43 -11.88
N ARG A 93 20.07 1.55 -12.26
CA ARG A 93 21.54 1.72 -12.24
C ARG A 93 21.93 2.89 -11.31
N GLY A 94 23.07 2.73 -10.62
CA GLY A 94 23.72 3.77 -9.82
C GLY A 94 23.22 3.92 -8.37
N GLY A 95 24.08 4.46 -7.49
CA GLY A 95 23.79 4.70 -6.07
C GLY A 95 23.62 3.43 -5.21
N PRO A 96 23.47 3.58 -3.88
CA PRO A 96 23.14 2.46 -3.00
C PRO A 96 21.72 1.97 -3.27
N ASP A 97 21.60 0.67 -3.54
CA ASP A 97 20.36 -0.12 -3.67
C ASP A 97 19.15 0.59 -4.31
N PRO A 98 19.26 1.03 -5.57
CA PRO A 98 18.30 1.96 -6.16
C PRO A 98 16.92 1.33 -6.44
N LEU A 99 16.80 0.00 -6.36
CA LEU A 99 15.51 -0.71 -6.37
C LEU A 99 14.67 -0.38 -5.13
N PHE A 100 15.33 -0.01 -4.02
CA PHE A 100 14.72 0.33 -2.74
C PHE A 100 14.87 1.82 -2.43
N GLU A 101 14.95 2.67 -3.46
CA GLU A 101 15.14 4.11 -3.33
C GLU A 101 14.24 4.79 -2.25
N PRO A 102 12.94 4.45 -2.10
CA PRO A 102 12.12 4.97 -1.00
C PRO A 102 12.70 4.75 0.40
N ARG A 103 13.46 3.67 0.59
CA ARG A 103 14.07 3.29 1.85
C ARG A 103 15.39 4.03 2.11
N GLU A 104 16.04 4.53 1.07
CA GLU A 104 17.30 5.27 1.16
C GLU A 104 17.08 6.77 1.39
N CYS A 105 16.05 7.34 0.78
CA CYS A 105 15.77 8.78 0.87
C CYS A 105 15.10 9.12 2.22
N PRO A 106 15.61 10.10 3.01
CA PRO A 106 15.03 10.44 4.30
C PRO A 106 13.53 10.76 4.23
N ILE A 107 12.77 10.24 5.19
CA ILE A 107 11.35 10.51 5.35
C ILE A 107 11.16 11.40 6.59
N GLN A 108 10.37 12.45 6.45
CA GLN A 108 9.98 13.32 7.55
C GLN A 108 8.61 12.93 8.07
N LEU A 109 8.50 12.68 9.37
CA LEU A 109 7.21 12.55 10.04
C LEU A 109 6.64 13.94 10.37
N ARG A 110 5.38 14.15 9.98
CA ARG A 110 4.61 15.37 10.17
C ARG A 110 3.34 15.05 10.97
N ARG A 111 3.21 15.64 12.16
CA ARG A 111 1.99 15.57 12.97
C ARG A 111 0.93 16.47 12.34
N ILE A 112 -0.20 15.90 11.96
CA ILE A 112 -1.33 16.63 11.34
C ILE A 112 -2.39 16.96 12.38
N SER A 113 -2.79 15.97 13.19
CA SER A 113 -3.75 16.10 14.29
C SER A 113 -3.48 15.02 15.32
N ASP A 114 -4.30 14.90 16.37
CA ASP A 114 -4.08 13.90 17.40
C ASP A 114 -4.21 12.44 16.93
N HIS A 115 -4.95 12.23 15.86
CA HIS A 115 -5.20 10.91 15.26
C HIS A 115 -4.61 10.78 13.85
N SER A 116 -3.82 11.78 13.40
CA SER A 116 -3.30 11.80 12.04
C SER A 116 -1.81 12.17 11.99
N VAL A 117 -1.05 11.39 11.23
CA VAL A 117 0.36 11.60 10.93
C VAL A 117 0.58 11.43 9.43
N GLU A 118 1.53 12.17 8.90
CA GLU A 118 1.95 12.08 7.51
C GLU A 118 3.45 11.79 7.42
N MET A 119 3.80 10.84 6.56
CA MET A 119 5.16 10.63 6.08
C MET A 119 5.35 11.47 4.82
N TYR A 120 6.21 12.48 4.88
CA TYR A 120 6.61 13.25 3.70
C TYR A 120 8.00 12.82 3.24
N GLN A 121 8.15 12.62 1.95
CA GLN A 121 9.43 12.35 1.31
C GLN A 121 9.66 13.40 0.22
N ALA A 122 10.75 14.15 0.35
CA ALA A 122 11.23 15.06 -0.68
C ALA A 122 11.52 14.29 -1.99
N PRO A 123 11.67 14.97 -3.14
CA PRO A 123 11.94 14.29 -4.41
C PRO A 123 13.11 13.31 -4.28
N THR A 124 12.84 12.02 -4.50
CA THR A 124 13.83 10.96 -4.30
C THR A 124 15.03 11.08 -5.25
N SER A 125 16.20 10.57 -4.86
CA SER A 125 17.47 10.86 -5.54
C SER A 125 17.58 10.35 -6.98
N HIS A 126 16.96 9.22 -7.31
CA HIS A 126 17.03 8.51 -8.60
C HIS A 126 15.79 8.72 -9.47
N LYS A 127 14.57 8.60 -8.93
CA LYS A 127 13.34 8.80 -9.69
C LYS A 127 12.74 10.20 -9.55
N GLY A 128 13.19 11.00 -8.57
CA GLY A 128 12.69 12.37 -8.38
C GLY A 128 11.20 12.41 -8.06
N LEU A 129 10.67 11.35 -7.43
CA LEU A 129 9.28 11.29 -7.03
C LEU A 129 9.15 11.93 -5.65
N GLU A 130 8.46 13.07 -5.58
CA GLU A 130 8.06 13.62 -4.29
C GLU A 130 6.79 12.93 -3.82
N SER A 131 6.67 12.63 -2.53
CA SER A 131 5.46 11.99 -2.03
C SER A 131 5.09 12.36 -0.59
N ALA A 132 3.81 12.21 -0.28
CA ALA A 132 3.27 12.29 1.07
C ALA A 132 2.26 11.15 1.29
N MET A 133 2.39 10.45 2.41
CA MET A 133 1.50 9.37 2.82
C MET A 133 0.91 9.69 4.20
N ARG A 134 -0.37 10.02 4.25
CA ARG A 134 -1.08 10.36 5.48
C ARG A 134 -1.86 9.15 6.00
N PHE A 135 -1.70 8.87 7.29
CA PHE A 135 -2.48 7.90 8.06
C PHE A 135 -3.37 8.64 9.03
N THR A 136 -4.67 8.37 8.99
CA THR A 136 -5.66 8.92 9.93
C THR A 136 -6.41 7.78 10.59
N LEU A 137 -6.31 7.66 11.91
CA LEU A 137 -7.08 6.65 12.64
C LEU A 137 -8.53 7.12 12.75
N VAL A 138 -9.45 6.25 12.35
CA VAL A 138 -10.90 6.49 12.37
C VAL A 138 -11.55 5.40 13.21
N PRO A 139 -12.23 5.74 14.32
CA PRO A 139 -12.94 4.76 15.12
C PRO A 139 -13.99 3.99 14.29
N PRO A 140 -14.27 2.72 14.62
CA PRO A 140 -13.69 1.99 15.76
C PRO A 140 -12.32 1.37 15.46
N HIS A 141 -11.99 1.01 14.22
CA HIS A 141 -10.81 0.19 13.93
C HIS A 141 -10.22 0.42 12.52
N TYR A 142 -10.35 1.63 12.00
CA TYR A 142 -9.93 1.97 10.65
C TYR A 142 -8.69 2.86 10.62
N ILE A 143 -7.92 2.73 9.55
CA ILE A 143 -6.88 3.68 9.19
C ILE A 143 -7.17 4.15 7.77
N ASP A 144 -7.55 5.41 7.63
CA ASP A 144 -7.60 6.06 6.32
C ASP A 144 -6.19 6.41 5.87
N VAL A 145 -5.88 6.03 4.64
CA VAL A 145 -4.59 6.23 4.00
C VAL A 145 -4.81 7.10 2.77
N VAL A 146 -4.12 8.23 2.72
CA VAL A 146 -4.02 9.06 1.51
C VAL A 146 -2.58 9.08 1.07
N TYR A 147 -2.32 8.61 -0.14
CA TYR A 147 -1.02 8.73 -0.78
C TYR A 147 -1.10 9.73 -1.93
N GLU A 148 -0.21 10.70 -1.93
CA GLU A 148 -0.04 11.67 -2.99
C GLU A 148 1.41 11.70 -3.46
N CYS A 149 1.61 11.82 -4.77
CA CYS A 149 2.94 11.96 -5.33
C CYS A 149 2.99 12.88 -6.55
N ILE A 150 4.16 13.48 -6.78
CA ILE A 150 4.45 14.36 -7.90
C ILE A 150 5.79 13.95 -8.51
N PRO A 151 5.83 13.46 -9.76
CA PRO A 151 7.07 13.28 -10.50
C PRO A 151 7.69 14.65 -10.76
N ARG A 152 8.86 14.96 -10.18
CA ARG A 152 9.51 16.28 -10.34
C ARG A 152 10.49 16.35 -11.51
N ARG A 153 10.77 15.22 -12.16
CA ARG A 153 11.57 15.15 -13.39
C ARG A 153 11.14 13.96 -14.26
N ALA A 154 11.56 13.98 -15.52
CA ALA A 154 11.35 12.87 -16.43
C ALA A 154 12.39 11.77 -16.16
N ALA A 155 12.08 10.82 -15.27
CA ALA A 155 12.98 9.74 -14.84
C ALA A 155 12.34 8.34 -14.90
N PHE A 156 11.19 8.23 -15.56
CA PHE A 156 10.49 6.97 -15.79
C PHE A 156 10.43 6.69 -17.30
N ASP A 157 11.36 5.88 -17.80
CA ASP A 157 11.65 5.81 -19.25
C ASP A 157 10.59 5.00 -20.02
N ASN A 158 9.96 4.02 -19.36
CA ASN A 158 8.86 3.25 -19.94
C ASN A 158 7.50 4.00 -19.86
N GLY A 159 7.48 5.25 -19.42
CA GLY A 159 6.27 6.08 -19.40
C GLY A 159 5.26 5.73 -18.29
N TYR A 160 5.62 4.85 -17.35
CA TYR A 160 4.79 4.49 -16.21
C TYR A 160 5.55 4.52 -14.89
N VAL A 161 4.81 4.70 -13.79
CA VAL A 161 5.31 4.60 -12.42
C VAL A 161 4.57 3.46 -11.72
N VAL A 162 5.31 2.60 -11.04
CA VAL A 162 4.80 1.62 -10.08
C VAL A 162 5.41 1.95 -8.73
N ILE A 163 4.57 2.30 -7.76
CA ILE A 163 4.99 2.37 -6.35
C ILE A 163 4.51 1.10 -5.67
N PHE A 164 5.37 0.47 -4.88
CA PHE A 164 5.11 -0.82 -4.24
C PHE A 164 5.14 -0.69 -2.71
N TRP A 165 4.15 -1.26 -2.05
CA TRP A 165 4.08 -1.34 -0.59
C TRP A 165 4.13 -2.78 -0.12
N ALA A 166 5.09 -3.05 0.76
CA ALA A 166 5.19 -4.33 1.44
C ALA A 166 4.50 -4.28 2.81
N ALA A 167 3.80 -5.35 3.18
CA ALA A 167 3.32 -5.50 4.56
C ALA A 167 3.72 -6.86 5.14
N TYR A 168 4.79 -6.88 5.94
CA TYR A 168 5.36 -8.11 6.50
C TYR A 168 4.57 -8.60 7.71
N ILE A 169 3.82 -9.68 7.55
CA ILE A 169 2.90 -10.18 8.59
C ILE A 169 3.63 -11.13 9.52
N ASN A 170 3.39 -10.96 10.82
CA ASN A 170 4.11 -11.65 11.89
C ASN A 170 3.59 -13.06 12.16
N ALA A 171 4.04 -14.04 11.38
CA ALA A 171 3.73 -15.47 11.56
C ALA A 171 2.23 -15.81 11.64
N PRO A 172 1.40 -15.41 10.65
CA PRO A 172 0.01 -15.83 10.60
C PRO A 172 -0.09 -17.34 10.35
N SER A 173 -1.14 -17.98 10.87
CA SER A 173 -1.41 -19.41 10.62
C SER A 173 -1.76 -19.68 9.15
N ASN A 174 -2.46 -18.75 8.49
CA ASN A 174 -2.69 -18.78 7.06
C ASN A 174 -1.97 -17.59 6.39
N ARG A 175 -1.19 -17.88 5.36
CA ARG A 175 -0.38 -16.89 4.62
C ARG A 175 -1.10 -16.28 3.42
N ALA A 176 -2.25 -16.82 3.04
CA ALA A 176 -3.01 -16.37 1.88
C ALA A 176 -3.62 -14.97 2.08
N ILE A 177 -3.88 -14.33 0.95
CA ILE A 177 -4.84 -13.22 0.87
C ILE A 177 -6.13 -13.69 0.20
N TYR A 178 -7.23 -13.02 0.50
CA TYR A 178 -8.55 -13.31 -0.01
C TYR A 178 -9.11 -12.09 -0.73
N PHE A 179 -9.72 -12.31 -1.89
CA PHE A 179 -10.39 -11.25 -2.65
C PHE A 179 -11.50 -11.84 -3.54
N LEU A 180 -12.45 -11.01 -3.95
CA LEU A 180 -13.41 -11.37 -4.98
C LEU A 180 -12.77 -11.26 -6.36
N GLY A 181 -12.92 -12.29 -7.16
CA GLY A 181 -12.32 -12.35 -8.48
C GLY A 181 -12.81 -13.50 -9.34
N ARG A 182 -12.08 -13.71 -10.45
CA ARG A 182 -12.35 -14.73 -11.46
C ARG A 182 -11.05 -15.17 -12.14
N GLU A 183 -11.07 -16.21 -12.97
CA GLU A 183 -9.87 -16.57 -13.75
C GLU A 183 -9.53 -15.45 -14.76
N GLU A 184 -8.25 -15.35 -15.11
CA GLU A 184 -7.83 -14.64 -16.31
C GLU A 184 -8.56 -15.21 -17.54
N GLY A 185 -9.18 -14.34 -18.34
CA GLY A 185 -9.92 -14.72 -19.55
C GLY A 185 -11.42 -14.95 -19.33
N GLU A 186 -11.89 -15.18 -18.10
CA GLU A 186 -13.32 -15.24 -17.82
C GLU A 186 -13.98 -13.86 -18.03
N ARG A 187 -15.09 -13.81 -18.77
CA ARG A 187 -15.79 -12.55 -19.10
C ARG A 187 -16.79 -12.12 -18.03
N SER A 188 -17.35 -13.07 -17.30
CA SER A 188 -18.36 -12.87 -16.25
C SER A 188 -18.14 -13.85 -15.11
N GLY A 189 -18.89 -13.70 -14.02
CA GLY A 189 -18.71 -14.47 -12.81
C GLY A 189 -17.76 -13.81 -11.83
N GLU A 190 -17.95 -14.16 -10.56
CA GLU A 190 -17.21 -13.67 -9.42
C GLU A 190 -17.28 -14.73 -8.32
N ARG A 191 -16.16 -14.96 -7.64
CA ARG A 191 -16.04 -15.89 -6.52
C ARG A 191 -14.99 -15.40 -5.54
N TRP A 192 -15.11 -15.83 -4.29
CA TRP A 192 -14.03 -15.68 -3.34
C TRP A 192 -12.83 -16.51 -3.79
N VAL A 193 -11.68 -15.85 -3.89
CA VAL A 193 -10.39 -16.44 -4.22
C VAL A 193 -9.56 -16.45 -2.95
N GLU A 194 -9.12 -17.62 -2.52
CA GLU A 194 -8.00 -17.79 -1.60
C GLU A 194 -6.72 -17.87 -2.43
N ALA A 195 -5.89 -16.84 -2.35
CA ALA A 195 -4.65 -16.78 -3.11
C ALA A 195 -3.45 -16.96 -2.17
N ALA A 196 -2.77 -18.09 -2.32
CA ALA A 196 -1.44 -18.31 -1.77
C ALA A 196 -0.43 -18.44 -2.91
N THR A 197 0.57 -17.58 -2.93
CA THR A 197 1.66 -17.69 -3.91
C THR A 197 2.55 -18.88 -3.58
N PRO A 198 2.90 -19.75 -4.56
CA PRO A 198 3.66 -20.98 -4.32
C PRO A 198 5.13 -20.73 -3.97
N ALA A 199 5.70 -19.61 -4.40
CA ALA A 199 7.08 -19.22 -4.13
C ALA A 199 7.23 -17.72 -4.31
N HIS A 200 8.25 -17.13 -3.69
CA HIS A 200 8.57 -15.73 -3.90
C HIS A 200 8.72 -15.42 -5.40
N GLY A 201 8.01 -14.41 -5.89
CA GLY A 201 8.07 -14.02 -7.29
C GLY A 201 7.31 -14.92 -8.28
N ARG A 202 6.44 -15.82 -7.82
CA ARG A 202 5.66 -16.72 -8.69
C ARG A 202 4.16 -16.56 -8.47
N LEU A 203 3.41 -16.20 -9.52
CA LEU A 203 1.97 -15.92 -9.47
C LEU A 203 1.60 -14.92 -8.35
N SER A 204 2.51 -14.00 -8.05
CA SER A 204 2.49 -13.16 -6.85
C SER A 204 1.59 -11.94 -6.99
N THR A 205 1.30 -11.50 -8.22
CA THR A 205 0.55 -10.25 -8.47
C THR A 205 -0.80 -10.50 -9.15
N HIS A 206 -1.86 -9.96 -8.56
CA HIS A 206 -3.24 -10.06 -9.01
C HIS A 206 -3.70 -8.70 -9.56
N ARG A 207 -4.12 -8.68 -10.83
CA ARG A 207 -4.58 -7.45 -11.49
C ARG A 207 -6.10 -7.29 -11.37
N SER A 208 -6.59 -6.06 -11.48
CA SER A 208 -8.04 -5.85 -11.59
C SER A 208 -8.55 -6.35 -12.94
N VAL A 209 -9.81 -6.77 -12.99
CA VAL A 209 -10.56 -6.87 -14.26
C VAL A 209 -10.62 -5.53 -15.01
N ALA A 210 -10.42 -4.40 -14.31
CA ALA A 210 -10.36 -3.06 -14.87
C ALA A 210 -8.94 -2.58 -15.25
N ASP A 211 -7.88 -3.36 -14.93
CA ASP A 211 -6.51 -3.02 -15.36
C ASP A 211 -6.38 -3.28 -16.87
N PRO A 212 -6.16 -2.24 -17.70
CA PRO A 212 -6.29 -2.33 -19.15
C PRO A 212 -5.22 -3.23 -19.80
N CYS A 213 -4.00 -3.27 -19.26
CA CYS A 213 -2.91 -4.03 -19.86
C CYS A 213 -1.79 -4.33 -18.86
N PRO A 214 -1.01 -5.41 -19.04
CA PRO A 214 0.19 -5.62 -18.24
C PRO A 214 1.21 -4.52 -18.54
N LEU A 215 2.06 -4.20 -17.56
CA LEU A 215 3.24 -3.34 -17.75
C LEU A 215 4.46 -4.23 -17.67
N PRO A 216 5.07 -4.60 -18.81
CA PRO A 216 6.25 -5.46 -18.79
C PRO A 216 7.47 -4.67 -18.32
N PRO A 217 8.35 -5.28 -17.52
CA PRO A 217 9.68 -4.76 -17.29
C PRO A 217 10.62 -5.13 -18.45
N VAL A 218 11.84 -4.61 -18.42
CA VAL A 218 12.94 -5.11 -19.25
C VAL A 218 13.17 -6.62 -18.98
N PRO A 219 13.62 -7.39 -19.99
CA PRO A 219 13.98 -8.79 -19.80
C PRO A 219 15.00 -8.96 -18.67
N GLY A 220 14.79 -9.95 -17.79
CA GLY A 220 15.71 -10.24 -16.69
C GLY A 220 15.64 -9.27 -15.50
N HIS A 221 14.62 -8.41 -15.42
CA HIS A 221 14.44 -7.49 -14.29
C HIS A 221 14.49 -8.23 -12.93
N PRO A 222 15.28 -7.73 -11.95
CA PRO A 222 15.57 -8.48 -10.72
C PRO A 222 14.36 -8.63 -9.79
N LEU A 223 13.43 -7.67 -9.79
CA LEU A 223 12.19 -7.77 -9.02
C LEU A 223 11.17 -8.62 -9.77
N THR A 224 11.08 -9.89 -9.38
CA THR A 224 10.13 -10.84 -9.96
C THR A 224 8.71 -10.68 -9.40
N LEU A 225 8.59 -10.30 -8.13
CA LEU A 225 7.30 -10.22 -7.43
C LEU A 225 6.32 -9.23 -8.10
N VAL A 226 6.81 -8.04 -8.45
CA VAL A 226 6.02 -6.94 -9.03
C VAL A 226 5.39 -7.33 -10.37
N PHE A 227 6.11 -8.10 -11.18
CA PHE A 227 5.77 -8.35 -12.59
C PHE A 227 5.29 -9.80 -12.86
N ASN A 228 5.28 -10.69 -11.85
CA ASN A 228 4.80 -12.06 -12.02
C ASN A 228 3.30 -12.17 -11.74
N PHE A 229 2.49 -12.14 -12.80
CA PHE A 229 1.04 -12.15 -12.67
C PHE A 229 0.47 -13.55 -12.41
N SER A 230 -0.48 -13.60 -11.48
CA SER A 230 -1.31 -14.77 -11.26
C SER A 230 -2.28 -15.01 -12.43
N LYS A 231 -2.91 -16.19 -12.45
CA LYS A 231 -4.01 -16.52 -13.37
C LYS A 231 -5.37 -15.99 -12.89
N ARG A 232 -5.39 -15.01 -11.99
CA ARG A 232 -6.59 -14.47 -11.33
C ARG A 232 -6.70 -12.98 -11.55
N ARG A 233 -7.93 -12.50 -11.67
CA ARG A 233 -8.26 -11.07 -11.70
C ARG A 233 -9.27 -10.74 -10.62
N TYR A 234 -9.00 -9.70 -9.84
CA TYR A 234 -9.93 -9.24 -8.82
C TYR A 234 -11.00 -8.32 -9.43
N THR A 235 -12.21 -8.38 -8.90
CA THR A 235 -13.37 -7.59 -9.36
C THR A 235 -13.63 -6.38 -8.47
N HIS A 236 -13.27 -6.47 -7.19
CA HIS A 236 -13.35 -5.39 -6.22
C HIS A 236 -11.95 -5.02 -5.70
N PRO A 237 -11.61 -3.72 -5.63
CA PRO A 237 -10.31 -3.25 -5.18
C PRO A 237 -10.16 -3.33 -3.65
N PHE A 238 -10.30 -4.53 -3.10
CA PHE A 238 -9.88 -4.83 -1.74
C PHE A 238 -9.38 -6.28 -1.66
N TYR A 239 -8.53 -6.54 -0.68
CA TYR A 239 -8.20 -7.89 -0.24
C TYR A 239 -8.13 -7.92 1.28
N TYR A 240 -8.14 -9.12 1.85
CA TYR A 240 -7.87 -9.30 3.28
C TYR A 240 -7.00 -10.52 3.55
N GLY A 241 -6.31 -10.51 4.68
CA GLY A 241 -5.64 -11.67 5.26
C GLY A 241 -6.12 -11.91 6.69
N ARG A 242 -5.97 -13.14 7.20
CA ARG A 242 -6.38 -13.49 8.57
C ARG A 242 -5.19 -13.56 9.51
N TYR A 243 -5.35 -12.97 10.69
CA TYR A 243 -4.35 -13.00 11.76
C TYR A 243 -5.01 -13.38 13.07
N HIS A 244 -4.79 -14.61 13.54
CA HIS A 244 -5.59 -15.19 14.63
C HIS A 244 -7.10 -15.07 14.34
N ASP A 245 -7.85 -14.47 15.26
CA ASP A 245 -9.29 -14.20 15.12
C ASP A 245 -9.59 -12.86 14.43
N MET A 246 -8.54 -12.19 13.94
CA MET A 246 -8.63 -10.88 13.30
C MET A 246 -8.58 -10.99 11.78
N VAL A 247 -9.09 -9.96 11.13
CA VAL A 247 -8.91 -9.69 9.71
C VAL A 247 -8.16 -8.38 9.52
N TYR A 248 -7.13 -8.41 8.69
CA TYR A 248 -6.48 -7.22 8.14
C TYR A 248 -6.96 -7.06 6.70
N GLN A 249 -7.76 -6.04 6.45
CA GLN A 249 -8.33 -5.75 5.14
C GLN A 249 -7.78 -4.43 4.62
N VAL A 250 -7.38 -4.39 3.35
CA VAL A 250 -6.99 -3.16 2.66
C VAL A 250 -7.95 -2.92 1.50
N MET A 251 -8.55 -1.74 1.48
CA MET A 251 -9.55 -1.30 0.51
C MET A 251 -9.02 -0.09 -0.26
N PHE A 252 -9.25 -0.02 -1.56
CA PHE A 252 -8.73 1.05 -2.41
C PHE A 252 -9.85 1.72 -3.22
N ASP A 253 -9.66 3.00 -3.55
CA ASP A 253 -10.69 3.78 -4.24
C ASP A 253 -10.62 3.69 -5.78
N ASP A 254 -9.52 3.20 -6.34
CA ASP A 254 -9.27 3.09 -7.77
C ASP A 254 -8.86 1.66 -8.20
N PRO A 255 -9.77 0.85 -8.77
CA PRO A 255 -9.45 -0.49 -9.25
C PRO A 255 -8.56 -0.49 -10.50
N LYS A 256 -8.45 0.61 -11.25
CA LYS A 256 -7.65 0.64 -12.49
C LYS A 256 -6.15 0.80 -12.22
N ARG A 257 -5.80 1.32 -11.04
CA ARG A 257 -4.44 1.69 -10.67
C ARG A 257 -3.86 0.84 -9.55
N VAL A 258 -4.62 -0.10 -8.99
CA VAL A 258 -4.11 -0.95 -7.92
C VAL A 258 -3.85 -2.37 -8.40
N ARG A 259 -2.80 -3.00 -7.89
CA ARG A 259 -2.58 -4.44 -8.01
C ARG A 259 -2.33 -5.01 -6.62
N PHE A 260 -2.83 -6.22 -6.36
CA PHE A 260 -2.50 -6.93 -5.12
C PHE A 260 -1.28 -7.76 -5.37
N SER A 261 -0.38 -7.80 -4.41
CA SER A 261 0.86 -8.55 -4.49
C SER A 261 1.03 -9.36 -3.20
N GLN A 262 1.81 -10.43 -3.26
CA GLN A 262 2.11 -11.20 -2.07
C GLN A 262 3.41 -12.00 -2.21
N SER A 263 4.00 -12.30 -1.07
CA SER A 263 5.17 -13.18 -0.92
C SER A 263 4.90 -14.19 0.20
N PRO A 264 5.20 -15.48 0.06
CA PRO A 264 4.97 -16.45 1.13
C PRO A 264 6.02 -16.35 2.25
N THR A 265 7.12 -15.62 2.00
CA THR A 265 8.30 -15.52 2.87
C THR A 265 8.89 -14.11 2.93
N GLY A 266 8.11 -13.07 2.60
CA GLY A 266 8.62 -11.70 2.45
C GLY A 266 9.27 -11.13 3.71
N GLY A 267 8.75 -11.48 4.89
CA GLY A 267 9.31 -11.08 6.19
C GLY A 267 10.14 -12.18 6.88
N GLY A 268 10.46 -13.26 6.17
CA GLY A 268 11.09 -14.47 6.73
C GLY A 268 10.29 -15.75 6.48
N ALA A 269 10.84 -16.91 6.88
CA ALA A 269 10.31 -18.22 6.52
C ALA A 269 8.83 -18.48 6.92
N THR A 270 8.37 -17.87 8.01
CA THR A 270 6.99 -17.95 8.51
C THR A 270 6.18 -16.68 8.27
N ASN A 271 6.79 -15.64 7.73
CA ASN A 271 6.23 -14.30 7.69
C ASN A 271 5.94 -13.92 6.22
N PRO A 272 4.70 -14.05 5.75
CA PRO A 272 4.35 -13.62 4.41
C PRO A 272 4.38 -12.10 4.32
N ALA A 273 4.30 -11.60 3.09
CA ALA A 273 4.03 -10.20 2.82
C ALA A 273 2.71 -10.07 2.06
N TRP A 274 1.83 -9.17 2.51
CA TRP A 274 0.53 -8.89 1.94
C TRP A 274 0.53 -7.50 1.30
N ASP A 275 0.94 -7.45 0.06
CA ASP A 275 1.49 -6.28 -0.59
C ASP A 275 0.50 -5.67 -1.59
N TRP A 276 0.80 -4.48 -2.08
CA TRP A 276 0.05 -3.87 -3.16
C TRP A 276 0.88 -2.87 -3.94
N GLN A 277 0.37 -2.52 -5.12
CA GLN A 277 1.00 -1.60 -6.05
C GLN A 277 0.07 -0.46 -6.39
N PHE A 278 0.62 0.75 -6.56
CA PHE A 278 -0.05 1.86 -7.23
C PHE A 278 0.61 2.11 -8.60
N VAL A 279 -0.19 2.07 -9.65
CA VAL A 279 0.24 2.13 -11.05
C VAL A 279 -0.24 3.43 -11.68
N ILE A 280 0.69 4.26 -12.11
CA ILE A 280 0.44 5.49 -12.86
C ILE A 280 0.94 5.27 -14.29
N ARG A 281 0.05 5.44 -15.26
CA ARG A 281 0.36 5.35 -16.69
C ARG A 281 0.46 6.74 -17.28
N ASP A 282 1.31 6.88 -18.30
CA ASP A 282 1.49 8.11 -19.07
C ASP A 282 1.72 9.32 -18.16
N TYR A 283 2.61 9.15 -17.17
CA TYR A 283 2.84 10.17 -16.16
C TYR A 283 3.28 11.49 -16.79
N LYS A 284 3.03 12.57 -16.06
CA LYS A 284 3.37 13.93 -16.42
C LYS A 284 4.16 14.53 -15.27
N VAL A 285 5.30 15.13 -15.61
CA VAL A 285 6.12 15.87 -14.66
C VAL A 285 5.30 17.04 -14.09
N GLY A 286 5.39 17.25 -12.78
CA GLY A 286 4.66 18.29 -12.05
C GLY A 286 3.19 17.98 -11.76
N LYS A 287 2.64 16.88 -12.30
CA LYS A 287 1.25 16.49 -12.03
C LYS A 287 1.13 15.72 -10.71
N LEU A 288 0.14 16.09 -9.91
CA LEU A 288 -0.27 15.37 -8.70
C LEU A 288 -1.02 14.08 -9.06
N TYR A 289 -0.62 12.97 -8.46
CA TYR A 289 -1.35 11.71 -8.48
C TYR A 289 -1.76 11.37 -7.05
N ARG A 290 -2.94 10.75 -6.91
CA ARG A 290 -3.53 10.40 -5.62
C ARG A 290 -4.06 8.98 -5.66
N LEU A 291 -3.92 8.30 -4.53
CA LEU A 291 -4.62 7.06 -4.18
C LEU A 291 -5.20 7.21 -2.78
N ARG A 292 -6.47 6.81 -2.60
CA ARG A 292 -7.05 6.65 -1.26
C ARG A 292 -7.22 5.17 -0.96
N ALA A 293 -6.85 4.79 0.25
CA ALA A 293 -7.07 3.46 0.78
C ALA A 293 -7.62 3.54 2.20
N ARG A 294 -8.25 2.47 2.65
CA ARG A 294 -8.62 2.27 4.06
C ARG A 294 -8.17 0.88 4.50
N VAL A 295 -7.53 0.82 5.66
CA VAL A 295 -7.27 -0.42 6.38
C VAL A 295 -8.37 -0.62 7.41
N ALA A 296 -8.92 -1.83 7.50
CA ALA A 296 -9.73 -2.27 8.63
C ALA A 296 -9.00 -3.39 9.36
N TYR A 297 -8.87 -3.27 10.69
CA TYR A 297 -8.29 -4.32 11.53
C TYR A 297 -9.23 -4.68 12.69
N LYS A 298 -10.08 -5.68 12.47
CA LYS A 298 -11.20 -6.05 13.34
C LYS A 298 -11.27 -7.57 13.53
N LYS A 299 -12.11 -8.04 14.44
CA LYS A 299 -12.44 -9.47 14.52
C LYS A 299 -13.05 -9.93 13.19
N PHE A 300 -12.58 -11.06 12.68
CA PHE A 300 -13.12 -11.68 11.48
C PHE A 300 -14.50 -12.27 11.76
N VAL A 301 -15.47 -11.93 10.92
CA VAL A 301 -16.84 -12.48 10.99
C VAL A 301 -17.08 -13.40 9.79
N SER A 302 -16.97 -12.88 8.57
CA SER A 302 -17.13 -13.64 7.34
C SER A 302 -16.51 -12.89 6.14
N PRO A 303 -16.34 -13.56 4.99
CA PRO A 303 -15.98 -12.86 3.75
C PRO A 303 -17.02 -11.78 3.36
N ASP A 304 -18.31 -12.04 3.56
CA ASP A 304 -19.38 -11.09 3.26
C ASP A 304 -19.36 -9.85 4.16
N ASP A 305 -18.92 -9.99 5.42
CA ASP A 305 -18.65 -8.86 6.30
C ASP A 305 -17.53 -7.98 5.71
N CYS A 306 -16.44 -8.58 5.23
CA CYS A 306 -15.35 -7.83 4.57
C CYS A 306 -15.83 -7.11 3.29
N LEU A 307 -16.68 -7.75 2.49
CA LEU A 307 -17.31 -7.09 1.33
C LEU A 307 -18.21 -5.93 1.77
N SER A 308 -18.92 -6.07 2.89
CA SER A 308 -19.78 -5.03 3.45
C SER A 308 -18.98 -3.83 3.96
N GLU A 309 -17.83 -4.07 4.60
CA GLU A 309 -16.84 -3.04 4.97
C GLU A 309 -16.45 -2.19 3.75
N TYR A 310 -16.07 -2.86 2.66
CA TYR A 310 -15.71 -2.19 1.41
C TYR A 310 -16.87 -1.37 0.84
N ARG A 311 -18.08 -1.94 0.79
CA ARG A 311 -19.27 -1.26 0.25
C ARG A 311 -19.62 -0.01 1.07
N ARG A 312 -19.55 -0.10 2.40
CA ARG A 312 -19.79 1.05 3.29
C ARG A 312 -18.77 2.16 3.05
N TRP A 313 -17.48 1.84 3.06
CA TRP A 313 -16.45 2.84 2.79
C TRP A 313 -16.60 3.49 1.41
N ARG A 314 -16.97 2.73 0.38
CA ARG A 314 -17.26 3.27 -0.95
C ARG A 314 -18.45 4.24 -1.00
N GLN A 315 -19.40 4.12 -0.07
CA GLN A 315 -20.50 5.07 0.05
C GLN A 315 -20.05 6.36 0.74
N GLU A 316 -19.14 6.29 1.73
CA GLU A 316 -18.58 7.45 2.42
C GLU A 316 -17.69 8.33 1.52
N LEU A 317 -17.13 7.78 0.44
CA LEU A 317 -16.31 8.52 -0.53
C LEU A 317 -17.11 9.32 -1.57
N ARG A 318 -18.44 9.13 -1.65
CA ARG A 318 -19.33 9.79 -2.62
C ARG A 318 -19.91 11.06 -2.03
#